data_AF-A0A4E0RZZ4-F1
#
_entry.id   AF-A0A4E0RZZ4-F1
#
_cell.length_a   1.000
_cell.length_b   1.000
_cell.length_c   1.000
_cell.angle_alpha   90.00
_cell.angle_beta   90.00
_cell.angle_gamma   90.00
#
_symmetry.space_group_name_H-M   'P 1'
#
loop_
_entity.id
_entity.type
_entity.pdbx_description
1 polymer ?
#
loop_
_entity_poly.entity_id
_entity_poly.type
_entity_poly.pdbx_seq_one_letter_code
_entity_poly.pdbx_strand_id
1 'polypeptide(L)'
;MSGTKVMKLIRSAPPNGIELLVRDRPFERTISIYKNSTGVVGIDLVNGMIKAIHKDSSAARNGVPINHQIVEVNGQNVMGMKDKELCTLISGIQGMLTLTILPRVMFEHLAKHLRDSTIRKEMDRSMPEV
;
A
#
# COMPACT_ATOMS: atom_id res chain seq x y z
N MET A 1 8.04 4.46 -23.08
CA MET A 1 7.50 3.23 -23.74
C MET A 1 6.06 3.08 -23.30
N SER A 2 5.10 2.81 -24.19
CA SER A 2 3.69 2.65 -23.77
C SER A 2 3.46 1.27 -23.13
N GLY A 3 2.47 1.18 -22.22
CA GLY A 3 2.10 -0.09 -21.59
C GLY A 3 1.77 -1.19 -22.60
N THR A 4 1.05 -0.84 -23.68
CA THR A 4 0.74 -1.78 -24.77
C THR A 4 1.99 -2.34 -25.46
N LYS A 5 3.02 -1.50 -25.65
CA LYS A 5 4.28 -1.93 -26.27
C LYS A 5 5.04 -2.91 -25.35
N VAL A 6 5.06 -2.65 -24.04
CA VAL A 6 5.65 -3.56 -23.04
C VAL A 6 4.92 -4.90 -23.01
N MET A 7 3.58 -4.88 -22.95
CA MET A 7 2.76 -6.10 -22.96
C MET A 7 2.97 -6.94 -24.22
N LYS A 8 3.16 -6.30 -25.38
CA LYS A 8 3.50 -6.99 -26.63
C LYS A 8 4.85 -7.70 -26.53
N LEU A 9 5.87 -7.03 -25.99
CA LEU A 9 7.21 -7.60 -25.80
C LEU A 9 7.19 -8.81 -24.88
N ILE A 10 6.51 -8.70 -23.73
CA ILE A 10 6.38 -9.81 -22.77
C ILE A 10 5.69 -11.01 -23.43
N ARG A 11 4.60 -10.80 -24.18
CA ARG A 11 3.87 -11.88 -24.88
C ARG A 11 4.66 -12.54 -26.00
N SER A 12 5.60 -11.82 -26.62
CA SER A 12 6.45 -12.35 -27.70
C SER A 12 7.74 -12.99 -27.20
N ALA A 13 8.07 -12.85 -25.92
CA ALA A 13 9.30 -13.40 -25.38
C ALA A 13 9.22 -14.93 -25.25
N PRO A 14 10.34 -15.65 -25.42
CA PRO A 14 10.37 -17.09 -25.21
C PRO A 14 10.14 -17.42 -23.71
N PRO A 15 9.65 -18.63 -23.37
CA PRO A 15 9.20 -18.97 -22.02
C PRO A 15 10.18 -18.65 -20.88
N ASN A 16 11.49 -18.70 -21.13
CA ASN A 16 12.54 -18.45 -20.14
C ASN A 16 13.50 -17.29 -20.53
N GLY A 17 13.09 -16.40 -21.44
CA GLY A 17 13.94 -15.32 -21.96
C GLY A 17 13.52 -13.92 -21.53
N ILE A 18 12.83 -13.79 -20.40
CA ILE A 18 12.43 -12.48 -19.86
C ILE A 18 13.37 -12.13 -18.71
N GLU A 19 14.31 -11.23 -18.98
CA GLU A 19 15.15 -10.61 -17.96
C GLU A 19 14.63 -9.20 -17.67
N LEU A 20 14.45 -8.88 -16.38
CA LEU A 20 13.92 -7.60 -15.94
C LEU A 20 14.90 -6.94 -14.97
N LEU A 21 15.28 -5.70 -15.24
CA LEU A 21 15.91 -4.83 -14.26
C LEU A 21 14.82 -4.05 -13.54
N VAL A 22 14.61 -4.33 -12.26
CA VAL A 22 13.56 -3.71 -11.45
C VAL A 22 14.17 -2.70 -10.51
N ARG A 23 13.60 -1.49 -10.46
CA ARG A 23 13.83 -0.57 -9.33
C ARG A 23 12.72 -0.77 -8.31
N ASP A 24 13.09 -1.20 -7.12
CA ASP A 24 12.12 -1.48 -6.07
C ASP A 24 11.45 -0.18 -5.58
N ARG A 25 10.13 -0.11 -5.75
CA ARG A 25 9.21 0.88 -5.16
C ARG A 25 9.75 2.32 -5.06
N PRO A 26 10.15 2.95 -6.18
CA PRO A 26 10.85 4.26 -6.17
C PRO A 26 10.01 5.45 -5.70
N PHE A 27 8.68 5.29 -5.59
CA PHE A 27 7.75 6.36 -5.21
C PHE A 27 7.10 6.13 -3.84
N GLU A 28 7.39 4.98 -3.21
CA GLU A 28 6.81 4.63 -1.93
C GLU A 28 7.67 5.17 -0.79
N ARG A 29 7.03 5.34 0.37
CA ARG A 29 7.68 5.73 1.61
C ARG A 29 7.22 4.82 2.72
N THR A 30 8.14 4.42 3.58
CA THR A 30 7.83 3.65 4.79
C THR A 30 7.83 4.56 6.01
N ILE A 31 6.82 4.44 6.86
CA ILE A 31 6.69 5.18 8.12
C ILE A 31 6.29 4.21 9.23
N SER A 32 7.08 4.19 10.30
CA SER A 32 6.79 3.38 11.49
C SER A 32 6.22 4.26 12.60
N ILE A 33 5.09 3.83 13.17
CA ILE A 33 4.37 4.51 14.25
C ILE A 33 3.95 3.51 15.32
N TYR A 34 3.69 3.98 16.53
CA TYR A 34 3.18 3.15 17.63
C TYR A 34 1.74 3.52 17.95
N LYS A 35 0.95 2.57 18.44
CA LYS A 35 -0.35 2.90 19.05
C LYS A 35 -0.14 3.75 20.30
N ASN A 36 -1.06 4.68 20.56
CA ASN A 36 -1.08 5.42 21.82
C ASN A 36 -1.60 4.55 22.97
N SER A 37 -1.72 5.12 24.18
CA SER A 37 -2.24 4.42 25.36
C SER A 37 -3.68 3.92 25.22
N THR A 38 -4.48 4.50 24.31
CA THR A 38 -5.85 4.04 24.01
C THR A 38 -5.91 3.02 22.87
N GLY A 39 -4.76 2.56 22.36
CA GLY A 39 -4.67 1.53 21.33
C GLY A 39 -4.91 2.02 19.89
N VAL A 40 -4.96 3.34 19.68
CA VAL A 40 -5.23 3.93 18.35
C VAL A 40 -4.02 4.67 17.79
N VAL A 41 -3.95 4.73 16.45
CA VAL A 41 -2.90 5.49 15.74
C VAL A 41 -3.34 6.89 15.33
N GLY A 42 -4.66 7.12 15.21
CA GLY A 42 -5.27 8.41 14.90
C GLY A 42 -5.28 8.77 13.42
N ILE A 43 -5.72 7.84 12.57
CA ILE A 43 -5.80 7.97 11.11
C ILE A 43 -7.24 7.67 10.67
N ASP A 44 -7.80 8.51 9.81
CA ASP A 44 -9.05 8.24 9.11
C ASP A 44 -8.77 7.76 7.67
N LEU A 45 -9.45 6.70 7.25
CA LEU A 45 -9.27 6.06 5.95
C LEU A 45 -10.49 6.26 5.05
N VAL A 46 -10.22 6.45 3.75
CA VAL A 46 -11.24 6.40 2.69
C VAL A 46 -10.65 5.64 1.51
N ASN A 47 -11.18 4.46 1.19
CA ASN A 47 -10.72 3.57 0.12
C ASN A 47 -9.21 3.24 0.19
N GLY A 48 -8.72 2.94 1.39
CA GLY A 48 -7.33 2.63 1.70
C GLY A 48 -6.39 3.84 1.66
N MET A 49 -6.91 5.06 1.43
CA MET A 49 -6.14 6.30 1.48
C MET A 49 -6.30 6.98 2.85
N ILE A 50 -5.20 7.51 3.37
CA ILE A 50 -5.18 8.35 4.57
C ILE A 50 -5.85 9.69 4.26
N LYS A 51 -7.05 9.90 4.79
CA LYS A 51 -7.84 11.11 4.53
C LYS A 51 -7.58 12.22 5.55
N ALA A 52 -7.46 11.86 6.82
CA ALA A 52 -7.24 12.79 7.91
C ALA A 52 -6.41 12.16 9.02
N ILE A 53 -5.85 13.02 9.87
CA ILE A 53 -5.01 12.64 11.00
C ILE A 53 -5.53 13.37 12.23
N HIS A 54 -5.71 12.62 13.32
CA HIS A 54 -6.22 13.18 14.57
C HIS A 54 -5.12 13.99 15.25
N LYS A 55 -5.49 15.14 15.84
CA LYS A 55 -4.55 15.96 16.63
C LYS A 55 -4.02 15.14 17.81
N ASP A 56 -2.78 15.41 18.20
CA ASP A 56 -2.07 14.74 19.31
C ASP A 56 -1.98 13.20 19.20
N SER A 57 -2.22 12.67 18.00
CA SER A 57 -2.09 11.24 17.71
C SER A 57 -0.64 10.85 17.44
N SER A 58 -0.39 9.53 17.43
CA SER A 58 0.92 9.01 17.03
C SER A 58 1.21 9.31 15.56
N ALA A 59 0.20 9.23 14.69
CA ALA A 59 0.34 9.59 13.28
C ALA A 59 0.74 11.07 13.10
N ALA A 60 0.17 11.99 13.89
CA ALA A 60 0.53 13.41 13.85
C ALA A 60 1.99 13.64 14.28
N ARG A 61 2.43 13.03 15.39
CA ARG A 61 3.80 13.17 15.91
C ARG A 61 4.87 12.63 14.96
N ASN A 62 4.55 11.59 14.20
CA ASN A 62 5.47 10.96 13.25
C ASN A 62 5.36 11.52 11.82
N GLY A 63 4.55 12.56 11.61
CA GLY A 63 4.44 13.23 10.30
C GLY A 63 3.89 12.33 9.21
N VAL A 64 2.94 11.45 9.54
CA VAL A 64 2.21 10.68 8.52
C VAL A 64 1.52 11.68 7.58
N PRO A 65 1.64 11.54 6.25
CA PRO A 65 1.01 12.47 5.33
C PRO A 65 -0.41 12.03 4.97
N ILE A 66 -1.31 13.01 4.80
CA ILE A 66 -2.63 12.79 4.18
C ILE A 66 -2.51 12.65 2.67
N ASN A 67 -3.58 12.18 2.01
CA ASN A 67 -3.64 11.95 0.56
C ASN A 67 -2.59 10.93 0.06
N HIS A 68 -2.28 9.94 0.89
CA HIS A 68 -1.43 8.81 0.54
C HIS A 68 -2.20 7.51 0.67
N GLN A 69 -2.05 6.63 -0.32
CA GLN A 69 -2.57 5.28 -0.33
C GLN A 69 -1.69 4.39 0.55
N ILE A 70 -2.29 3.61 1.45
CA ILE A 70 -1.59 2.54 2.14
C ILE A 70 -1.51 1.35 1.18
N VAL A 71 -0.29 0.89 0.91
CA VAL A 71 -0.03 -0.27 0.03
C VAL A 71 0.37 -1.49 0.83
N GLU A 72 1.08 -1.30 1.94
CA GLU A 72 1.44 -2.38 2.87
C GLU A 72 1.27 -1.96 4.33
N VAL A 73 0.99 -2.95 5.16
CA VAL A 73 1.01 -2.85 6.62
C VAL A 73 1.87 -3.97 7.18
N ASN A 74 2.96 -3.63 7.88
CA ASN A 74 3.94 -4.58 8.40
C ASN A 74 4.44 -5.58 7.33
N GLY A 75 4.66 -5.10 6.11
CA GLY A 75 5.07 -5.92 4.97
C GLY A 75 3.96 -6.75 4.33
N GLN A 76 2.75 -6.78 4.89
CA GLN A 76 1.59 -7.38 4.24
C GLN A 76 0.98 -6.43 3.23
N ASN A 77 0.78 -6.90 1.99
CA ASN A 77 0.05 -6.13 0.99
C ASN A 77 -1.43 -5.95 1.40
N VAL A 78 -1.90 -4.70 1.36
CA VAL A 78 -3.29 -4.33 1.70
C VAL A 78 -4.02 -3.62 0.55
N MET A 79 -3.44 -3.61 -0.65
CA MET A 79 -4.06 -2.96 -1.81
C MET A 79 -5.41 -3.59 -2.13
N GLY A 80 -6.41 -2.74 -2.36
CA GLY A 80 -7.78 -3.14 -2.67
C GLY A 80 -8.57 -3.74 -1.49
N MET A 81 -8.01 -3.76 -0.28
CA MET A 81 -8.79 -4.10 0.93
C MET A 81 -9.86 -3.04 1.20
N LYS A 82 -10.98 -3.46 1.80
CA LYS A 82 -11.98 -2.50 2.29
C LYS A 82 -11.47 -1.82 3.55
N ASP A 83 -11.86 -0.56 3.76
CA ASP A 83 -11.44 0.20 4.95
C ASP A 83 -11.74 -0.52 6.27
N LYS A 84 -12.88 -1.21 6.35
CA LYS A 84 -13.23 -2.01 7.55
C LYS A 84 -12.24 -3.16 7.80
N GLU A 85 -11.82 -3.85 6.73
CA GLU A 85 -10.85 -4.95 6.81
C GLU A 85 -9.47 -4.41 7.21
N LEU A 86 -9.03 -3.32 6.57
CA LEU A 86 -7.77 -2.64 6.86
C LEU A 86 -7.71 -2.07 8.29
N CYS A 87 -8.79 -1.43 8.76
CA CYS A 87 -8.89 -0.94 10.14
C CYS A 87 -8.83 -2.10 11.15
N THR A 88 -9.48 -3.23 10.86
CA THR A 88 -9.40 -4.43 11.71
C THR A 88 -7.97 -4.95 11.79
N LEU A 89 -7.29 -5.05 10.64
CA LEU A 89 -5.90 -5.48 10.55
C LEU A 89 -4.97 -4.57 11.37
N ILE A 90 -5.07 -3.25 11.18
CA ILE A 90 -4.27 -2.26 11.94
C ILE A 90 -4.60 -2.36 13.44
N SER A 91 -5.86 -2.57 13.80
CA SER A 91 -6.29 -2.69 15.20
C SER A 91 -5.78 -3.95 15.88
N GLY A 92 -5.53 -5.04 15.13
CA GLY A 92 -4.96 -6.28 15.64
C GLY A 92 -3.45 -6.23 15.93
N ILE A 93 -2.71 -5.30 15.31
CA ILE A 93 -1.25 -5.23 15.46
C ILE A 93 -0.84 -4.77 16.86
N GLN A 94 0.02 -5.52 17.53
CA GLN A 94 0.62 -5.13 18.80
C GLN A 94 2.00 -4.51 18.56
N GLY A 95 2.33 -3.44 19.28
CA GLY A 95 3.64 -2.77 19.17
C GLY A 95 3.74 -1.83 17.97
N MET A 96 4.83 -1.97 17.20
CA MET A 96 5.17 -1.09 16.09
C MET A 96 4.32 -1.40 14.85
N LEU A 97 3.71 -0.36 14.28
CA LEU A 97 2.99 -0.39 13.02
C LEU A 97 3.85 0.29 11.94
N THR A 98 4.22 -0.44 10.91
CA THR A 98 4.95 0.06 9.76
C THR A 98 4.01 0.15 8.56
N LEU A 99 3.80 1.35 8.06
CA LEU A 99 2.99 1.62 6.88
C LEU A 99 3.90 1.90 5.69
N THR A 100 3.71 1.17 4.60
CA THR A 100 4.25 1.56 3.30
C THR A 100 3.16 2.34 2.56
N ILE A 101 3.48 3.56 2.16
CA ILE A 101 2.52 4.51 1.59
C ILE A 101 3.01 5.06 0.25
N LEU A 102 2.06 5.37 -0.62
CA LEU A 102 2.28 5.93 -1.95
C LEU A 102 1.40 7.18 -2.12
N PRO A 103 1.90 8.31 -2.67
CA PRO A 103 1.04 9.46 -2.95
C PRO A 103 -0.16 9.06 -3.81
N ARG A 104 -1.38 9.50 -3.44
CA ARG A 104 -2.62 9.04 -4.10
C ARG A 104 -2.62 9.27 -5.61
N VAL A 105 -2.07 10.40 -6.05
CA VAL A 105 -1.95 10.73 -7.48
C VAL A 105 -1.12 9.69 -8.23
N MET A 106 -0.02 9.21 -7.63
CA MET A 106 0.82 8.16 -8.23
C MET A 106 0.07 6.83 -8.24
N PHE A 107 -0.61 6.48 -7.15
CA PHE A 107 -1.42 5.27 -7.08
C PHE A 107 -2.48 5.24 -8.19
N GLU A 108 -3.25 6.32 -8.35
CA GLU A 108 -4.28 6.41 -9.38
C GLU A 108 -3.71 6.31 -10.79
N HIS A 109 -2.52 6.88 -11.03
CA HIS A 109 -1.87 6.79 -12.33
C HIS A 109 -1.39 5.37 -12.65
N LEU A 110 -0.82 4.68 -11.66
CA LEU A 110 -0.34 3.30 -11.80
C LEU A 110 -1.49 2.29 -11.90
N ALA A 111 -2.54 2.47 -11.11
CA ALA A 111 -3.68 1.58 -11.03
C ALA A 111 -4.80 1.89 -12.05
N LYS A 112 -4.66 2.96 -12.84
CA LYS A 112 -5.71 3.47 -13.76
C LYS A 112 -6.38 2.41 -14.64
N HIS A 113 -5.61 1.41 -15.09
CA HIS A 113 -6.08 0.36 -16.00
C HIS A 113 -6.32 -0.98 -15.30
N LEU A 114 -6.13 -1.04 -13.99
CA LEU A 114 -6.45 -2.19 -13.17
C LEU A 114 -7.90 -2.07 -12.71
N ARG A 115 -8.64 -3.19 -12.74
CA ARG A 115 -9.97 -3.24 -12.14
C ARG A 115 -9.82 -3.42 -10.64
N ASP A 116 -10.59 -2.68 -9.83
CA ASP A 116 -10.58 -2.81 -8.37
C ASP A 116 -10.82 -4.26 -7.92
N SER A 117 -11.67 -4.99 -8.64
CA SER A 117 -11.94 -6.41 -8.38
C SER A 117 -10.72 -7.30 -8.61
N THR A 118 -9.87 -6.99 -9.59
CA THR A 118 -8.62 -7.69 -9.86
C THR A 118 -7.61 -7.43 -8.76
N ILE A 119 -7.41 -6.16 -8.35
CA ILE A 119 -6.52 -5.82 -7.23
C ILE A 119 -7.00 -6.52 -5.95
N ARG A 120 -8.31 -6.55 -5.71
CA ARG A 120 -8.85 -7.21 -4.52
C ARG A 120 -8.67 -8.73 -4.56
N LYS A 121 -8.79 -9.40 -5.71
CA LYS A 121 -8.77 -10.88 -5.77
C LYS A 121 -7.38 -11.48 -6.00
N GLU A 122 -6.57 -10.85 -6.84
CA GLU A 122 -5.35 -11.46 -7.37
C GLU A 122 -4.06 -11.01 -6.66
N MET A 123 -4.15 -10.02 -5.76
CA MET A 123 -2.98 -9.61 -4.98
C MET A 123 -2.66 -10.62 -3.90
N ASP A 124 -1.39 -11.03 -3.85
CA ASP A 124 -0.86 -11.82 -2.75
C ASP A 124 -0.90 -10.99 -1.46
N ARG A 125 -1.41 -11.61 -0.40
CA ARG A 125 -1.57 -11.03 0.95
C ARG A 125 -0.97 -11.94 2.01
N SER A 126 -0.13 -12.90 1.59
CA SER A 126 0.68 -13.69 2.48
C SER A 126 1.52 -12.77 3.38
N MET A 127 1.79 -13.24 4.59
CA MET A 127 2.77 -12.56 5.44
C MET A 127 4.15 -12.83 4.84
N PRO A 128 5.06 -11.83 4.83
CA PRO A 128 6.42 -12.08 4.42
C PRO A 128 7.03 -13.17 5.32
N GLU A 129 7.75 -14.11 4.71
CA GLU A 129 8.53 -15.11 5.44
C GLU A 129 9.62 -14.39 6.25
N VAL A 130 9.76 -14.80 7.53
CA VAL A 130 10.75 -14.23 8.48
C VAL A 130 12.15 -14.73 8.16
#